data_AF-A0A059LJ11-F1
#
_entry.id   AF-A0A059LJ11-F1
#
_cell.length_a   1.000
_cell.length_b   1.000
_cell.length_c   1.000
_cell.angle_alpha   90.00
_cell.angle_beta   90.00
_cell.angle_gamma   90.00
#
_symmetry.space_group_name_H-M   'P 1'
#
loop_
_entity.id
_entity.type
_entity.pdbx_description
1 polymer ?
#
loop_
_entity_poly.entity_id
_entity_poly.type
_entity_poly.pdbx_seq_one_letter_code
_entity_poly.pdbx_strand_id
1 'polypeptide(L)'
;MGNASSQETAPQSAEEPPPAAPPGPEPSALVIVGPSGVGKGTLINKLVDSSRPYGFSCSHTTRPRRDGELDGVHYHFTTHEAFEAGVARGDFLEHARVHKHRYGTTRAA
;
A
#
# COMPACT_ATOMS: atom_id res chain seq x y z
N MET A 1 58.89 -35.70 -19.70
CA MET A 1 57.80 -36.46 -19.04
C MET A 1 58.15 -36.54 -17.56
N GLY A 2 57.39 -36.12 -16.55
CA GLY A 2 56.04 -35.60 -16.43
C GLY A 2 55.59 -35.94 -15.01
N ASN A 3 55.21 -34.95 -14.20
CA ASN A 3 54.23 -35.10 -13.12
C ASN A 3 53.75 -33.71 -12.67
N ALA A 4 52.63 -33.28 -13.24
CA ALA A 4 51.85 -32.17 -12.72
C ALA A 4 51.04 -32.69 -11.52
N SER A 5 51.28 -32.14 -10.33
CA SER A 5 50.39 -32.31 -9.18
C SER A 5 49.13 -31.49 -9.41
N SER A 6 48.05 -32.14 -9.81
CA SER A 6 46.70 -31.59 -9.77
C SER A 6 46.25 -31.57 -8.32
N GLN A 7 46.19 -30.38 -7.72
CA GLN A 7 45.46 -30.20 -6.47
C GLN A 7 43.97 -30.10 -6.80
N GLU A 8 43.21 -31.03 -6.23
CA GLU A 8 41.75 -31.07 -6.28
C GLU A 8 41.21 -30.00 -5.32
N THR A 9 40.68 -28.89 -5.86
CA THR A 9 39.96 -27.89 -5.08
C THR A 9 38.57 -28.42 -4.74
N ALA A 10 38.35 -28.74 -3.47
CA ALA A 10 37.04 -29.07 -2.93
C ALA A 10 36.04 -27.92 -3.16
N PRO A 11 34.76 -28.20 -3.45
CA PRO A 11 33.74 -27.16 -3.54
C PRO A 11 33.48 -26.57 -2.16
N GLN A 12 33.66 -25.26 -2.01
CA GLN A 12 33.22 -24.51 -0.83
C GLN A 12 31.71 -24.65 -0.72
N SER A 13 31.24 -25.27 0.36
CA SER A 13 29.83 -25.32 0.72
C SER A 13 29.30 -23.89 0.83
N ALA A 14 28.37 -23.53 -0.05
CA ALA A 14 27.63 -22.28 0.06
C ALA A 14 26.83 -22.32 1.37
N GLU A 15 27.15 -21.41 2.28
CA GLU A 15 26.38 -21.18 3.48
C GLU A 15 24.98 -20.73 3.06
N GLU A 16 23.99 -21.58 3.30
CA GLU A 16 22.59 -21.32 2.97
C GLU A 16 22.16 -20.06 3.73
N PRO A 17 21.54 -19.06 3.06
CA PRO A 17 21.13 -17.83 3.74
C PRO A 17 20.20 -18.20 4.89
N PRO A 18 20.32 -17.55 6.06
CA PRO A 18 19.51 -17.88 7.22
C PRO A 18 18.03 -17.79 6.83
N PRO A 19 17.19 -18.72 7.32
CA PRO A 19 15.77 -18.72 7.01
C PRO A 19 15.20 -17.34 7.35
N ALA A 20 14.47 -16.75 6.40
CA ALA A 20 13.79 -15.47 6.61
C ALA A 20 12.96 -15.59 7.91
N ALA A 21 13.19 -14.64 8.83
CA ALA A 21 12.46 -14.62 10.10
C ALA A 21 10.96 -14.72 9.81
N PRO A 22 10.19 -15.48 10.62
CA PRO A 22 8.75 -15.62 10.41
C PRO A 22 8.14 -14.22 10.32
N PRO A 23 7.21 -13.97 9.36
CA PRO A 23 6.58 -12.67 9.25
C PRO A 23 5.99 -12.33 10.61
N GLY A 24 6.29 -11.12 11.10
CA GLY A 24 5.63 -10.58 12.28
C GLY A 24 4.11 -10.57 12.08
N PRO A 25 3.32 -10.34 13.14
CA PRO A 25 1.88 -10.25 12.99
C PRO A 25 1.54 -9.25 11.88
N GLU A 26 0.70 -9.68 10.93
CA GLU A 26 0.21 -8.82 9.85
C GLU A 26 -0.33 -7.50 10.44
N PRO A 27 0.05 -6.34 9.89
CA PRO A 27 -0.37 -5.07 10.44
C PRO A 27 -1.89 -4.97 10.42
N SER A 28 -2.49 -4.70 11.59
CA SER A 28 -3.93 -4.50 11.70
C SER A 28 -4.32 -3.11 11.21
N ALA A 29 -5.42 -3.02 10.45
CA ALA A 29 -5.94 -1.75 9.97
C ALA A 29 -6.49 -0.88 11.12
N LEU A 30 -6.15 0.41 11.11
CA LEU A 30 -6.72 1.42 12.02
C LEU A 30 -7.71 2.29 11.24
N VAL A 31 -8.99 2.27 11.64
CA VAL A 31 -10.05 3.07 11.01
C VAL A 31 -10.42 4.25 11.90
N ILE A 32 -10.28 5.47 11.39
CA ILE A 32 -10.63 6.71 12.10
C ILE A 32 -11.93 7.28 11.53
N VAL A 33 -12.98 7.31 12.35
CA VAL A 33 -14.35 7.71 11.94
C VAL A 33 -14.77 9.00 12.64
N GLY A 34 -15.56 9.83 11.96
CA GLY A 34 -16.11 11.07 12.52
C GLY A 34 -16.61 12.03 11.43
N PRO A 35 -17.41 13.05 11.80
CA PRO A 35 -18.02 13.99 10.85
C PRO A 35 -16.98 14.81 10.08
N SER A 36 -17.40 15.45 8.99
CA SER A 36 -16.53 16.39 8.25
C SER A 36 -16.09 17.55 9.17
N GLY A 37 -14.85 18.01 9.03
CA GLY A 37 -14.31 19.13 9.81
C GLY A 37 -13.78 18.80 11.22
N VAL A 38 -14.01 17.60 11.77
CA VAL A 38 -13.55 17.24 13.14
C VAL A 38 -12.03 17.04 13.29
N GLY A 39 -11.26 17.11 12.20
CA GLY A 39 -9.79 17.00 12.24
C GLY A 39 -9.22 15.60 11.99
N LYS A 40 -9.98 14.66 11.42
CA LYS A 40 -9.50 13.29 11.10
C LYS A 40 -8.20 13.28 10.28
N GLY A 41 -8.15 14.05 9.19
CA GLY A 41 -6.96 14.14 8.33
C GLY A 41 -5.74 14.67 9.09
N THR A 42 -5.93 15.64 9.98
CA THR A 42 -4.86 16.14 10.84
C THR A 42 -4.30 15.06 11.78
N LEU A 43 -5.17 14.23 12.37
CA LEU A 43 -4.74 13.11 13.21
C LEU A 43 -4.02 12.04 12.38
N ILE A 44 -4.55 11.69 11.20
CA ILE A 44 -3.94 10.72 10.29
C ILE A 44 -2.53 11.17 9.90
N ASN A 45 -2.35 12.42 9.47
CA ASN A 45 -1.04 12.95 9.10
C ASN A 45 -0.05 12.87 10.28
N LYS A 46 -0.47 13.23 11.50
CA LYS A 46 0.38 13.10 12.70
C LYS A 46 0.77 11.66 13.01
N LEU A 47 -0.09 10.68 12.71
CA LEU A 47 0.23 9.26 12.88
C LEU A 47 1.24 8.79 11.82
N VAL A 48 1.04 9.16 10.57
CA VAL A 48 1.95 8.83 9.46
C VAL A 48 3.32 9.48 9.66
N ASP A 49 3.37 10.72 10.18
CA ASP A 49 4.61 11.44 10.48
C ASP A 49 5.30 10.99 11.79
N SER A 50 4.68 10.08 12.54
CA SER A 50 5.25 9.57 13.79
C SER A 50 6.38 8.57 13.53
N SER A 51 7.17 8.26 14.55
CA SER A 51 8.21 7.21 14.46
C SER A 51 7.64 5.78 14.40
N ARG A 52 6.32 5.62 14.38
CA ARG A 52 5.66 4.31 14.28
C ARG A 52 5.40 3.96 12.81
N PRO A 53 5.41 2.67 12.43
CA PRO A 53 5.32 2.24 11.04
C PRO A 53 3.86 2.28 10.52
N TYR A 54 3.27 3.47 10.41
CA TYR A 54 1.96 3.64 9.80
C TYR A 54 2.07 3.91 8.31
N GLY A 55 1.31 3.15 7.51
CA GLY A 55 1.01 3.49 6.12
C GLY A 55 -0.33 4.21 6.02
N PHE A 56 -0.48 5.06 5.01
CA PHE A 56 -1.77 5.65 4.64
C PHE A 56 -2.39 4.86 3.48
N SER A 57 -3.62 4.38 3.66
CA SER A 57 -4.37 3.74 2.58
C SER A 57 -5.00 4.81 1.69
N CYS A 58 -4.57 4.87 0.43
CA CYS A 58 -4.98 5.88 -0.53
C CYS A 58 -6.26 5.44 -1.27
N SER A 59 -7.40 6.02 -0.90
CA SER A 59 -8.68 5.73 -1.57
C SER A 59 -8.73 6.29 -2.99
N HIS A 60 -9.69 5.81 -3.79
CA HIS A 60 -10.01 6.33 -5.12
C HIS A 60 -11.13 7.37 -5.04
N THR A 61 -11.14 8.33 -5.96
CA THR A 61 -12.27 9.25 -6.13
C THR A 61 -12.52 9.62 -7.58
N THR A 62 -13.79 9.88 -7.92
CA THR A 62 -14.20 10.45 -9.22
C THR A 62 -14.32 11.97 -9.21
N ARG A 63 -13.94 12.60 -8.09
CA ARG A 63 -13.83 14.06 -8.03
C ARG A 63 -12.60 14.51 -8.82
N PRO A 64 -12.70 15.60 -9.60
CA PRO A 64 -11.51 16.24 -10.16
C PRO A 64 -10.51 16.62 -9.06
N ARG A 65 -9.24 16.35 -9.31
CA ARG A 65 -8.12 16.79 -8.48
C ARG A 65 -8.17 18.31 -8.30
N ARG A 66 -8.05 18.81 -7.07
CA ARG A 66 -7.90 20.23 -6.76
C ARG A 66 -6.44 20.65 -6.89
N ASP A 67 -6.21 21.95 -6.99
CA ASP A 67 -4.86 22.51 -6.96
C ASP A 67 -4.13 22.09 -5.67
N GLY A 68 -2.88 21.65 -5.83
CA GLY A 68 -2.04 21.14 -4.75
C GLY A 68 -2.26 19.68 -4.36
N GLU A 69 -3.34 19.02 -4.81
CA GLU A 69 -3.50 17.58 -4.59
C GLU A 69 -2.61 16.79 -5.54
N LEU A 70 -2.12 15.63 -5.10
CA LEU A 70 -1.27 14.73 -5.88
C LEU A 70 -1.95 13.36 -6.02
N ASP A 71 -1.96 12.84 -7.25
CA ASP A 71 -2.47 11.50 -7.54
C ASP A 71 -1.61 10.43 -6.88
N GLY A 72 -2.26 9.40 -6.34
CA GLY A 72 -1.61 8.33 -5.57
C GLY A 72 -1.16 8.73 -4.15
N VAL A 73 -1.25 10.01 -3.79
CA VAL A 73 -0.92 10.49 -2.44
C VAL A 73 -2.19 10.86 -1.67
N HIS A 74 -3.04 11.70 -2.27
CA HIS A 74 -4.26 12.17 -1.62
C HIS A 74 -5.45 11.28 -1.95
N TYR A 75 -5.56 10.93 -3.22
CA TYR A 75 -6.47 9.95 -3.78
C TYR A 75 -5.85 9.39 -5.06
N HIS A 76 -6.33 8.23 -5.49
CA HIS A 76 -6.29 7.86 -6.90
C HIS A 76 -7.47 8.54 -7.61
N PHE A 77 -7.17 9.55 -8.42
CA PHE A 77 -8.17 10.30 -9.17
C PHE A 77 -8.53 9.53 -10.43
N THR A 78 -9.76 9.02 -10.50
CA THR A 78 -10.22 8.14 -11.57
C THR A 78 -11.49 8.69 -12.24
N THR A 79 -11.89 8.10 -13.36
CA THR A 79 -13.14 8.46 -14.04
C THR A 79 -14.33 7.74 -13.40
N HIS A 80 -15.55 8.26 -13.58
CA HIS A 80 -16.76 7.55 -13.15
C HIS A 80 -16.86 6.16 -13.80
N GLU A 81 -16.56 6.06 -15.10
CA GLU A 81 -16.61 4.78 -15.82
C GLU A 81 -15.65 3.75 -15.22
N ALA A 82 -14.38 4.11 -14.99
CA ALA A 82 -13.39 3.22 -14.42
C ALA A 82 -13.75 2.81 -12.97
N PHE A 83 -14.28 3.75 -12.18
CA PHE A 83 -14.73 3.48 -10.82
C PHE A 83 -15.88 2.45 -10.80
N GLU A 84 -16.92 2.66 -11.62
CA GLU A 84 -18.07 1.75 -11.69
C GLU A 84 -17.68 0.38 -12.22
N ALA A 85 -16.76 0.32 -13.19
CA ALA A 85 -16.19 -0.94 -13.65
C ALA A 85 -15.46 -1.68 -12.51
N GLY A 86 -14.71 -0.97 -11.66
CA GLY A 86 -14.07 -1.57 -10.48
C GLY A 86 -15.07 -2.03 -9.42
N VAL A 87 -16.17 -1.29 -9.21
CA VAL A 87 -17.27 -1.73 -8.34
C VAL A 87 -17.90 -3.02 -8.88
N ALA A 88 -18.19 -3.10 -10.17
CA ALA A 88 -18.77 -4.28 -10.81
C ALA A 88 -17.85 -5.52 -10.71
N ARG A 89 -16.52 -5.32 -10.70
CA ARG A 89 -15.53 -6.39 -10.50
C ARG A 89 -15.33 -6.80 -9.04
N GLY A 90 -15.82 -6.02 -8.08
CA GLY A 90 -15.62 -6.29 -6.65
C GLY A 90 -14.25 -5.84 -6.10
N ASP A 91 -13.60 -4.89 -6.78
CA ASP A 91 -12.24 -4.41 -6.44
C ASP A 91 -12.20 -3.60 -5.13
N PHE A 92 -13.35 -3.08 -4.69
CA PHE A 92 -13.49 -2.19 -3.54
C PHE A 92 -13.85 -2.95 -2.25
N LEU A 93 -13.18 -2.60 -1.14
CA LEU A 93 -13.57 -2.99 0.22
C LEU A 93 -14.82 -2.24 0.67
N GLU A 94 -14.85 -0.94 0.38
CA GLU A 94 -15.98 -0.05 0.61
C GLU A 94 -16.04 0.99 -0.51
N HIS A 95 -17.25 1.48 -0.81
CA HIS A 95 -17.43 2.63 -1.67
C HIS A 95 -18.73 3.38 -1.33
N ALA A 96 -18.72 4.68 -1.57
CA ALA A 96 -19.88 5.54 -1.34
C ALA A 96 -19.98 6.63 -2.42
N ARG A 97 -21.21 7.15 -2.58
CA ARG A 97 -21.47 8.37 -3.34
C ARG A 97 -21.62 9.54 -2.37
N VAL A 98 -20.79 10.56 -2.53
CA VAL A 98 -20.84 11.79 -1.76
C VAL A 98 -21.10 12.94 -2.73
N HIS A 99 -22.28 13.54 -2.64
CA HIS A 99 -22.80 14.50 -3.62
C HIS A 99 -22.76 13.94 -5.06
N LYS A 100 -21.93 14.53 -5.93
CA LYS A 100 -21.78 14.17 -7.35
C LYS A 100 -20.62 13.21 -7.62
N HIS A 101 -19.81 12.91 -6.61
CA HIS A 101 -18.59 12.12 -6.76
C HIS A 101 -18.67 10.80 -6.00
N ARG A 102 -17.85 9.85 -6.42
CA ARG A 102 -17.68 8.56 -5.77
C ARG A 102 -16.35 8.51 -5.06
N TYR A 103 -16.32 7.75 -3.99
CA TYR A 103 -15.15 7.50 -3.16
C TYR A 103 -15.15 6.02 -2.81
N GLY A 104 -13.97 5.41 -2.71
CA GLY A 104 -13.88 4.03 -2.25
C GLY A 104 -12.45 3.57 -2.07
N THR A 105 -12.28 2.60 -1.20
CA THR A 105 -10.98 2.02 -0.85
C THR A 105 -10.87 0.64 -1.46
N THR A 106 -9.83 0.38 -2.26
CA THR A 106 -9.63 -0.92 -2.92
C THR A 106 -9.02 -1.94 -1.98
N ARG A 107 -9.15 -3.22 -2.29
CA ARG A 107 -8.54 -4.32 -1.51
C ARG A 107 -7.01 -4.30 -1.51
N ALA A 108 -6.42 -3.65 -2.52
CA ALA A 108 -4.98 -3.57 -2.71
C ALA A 108 -4.38 -2.23 -2.21
N ALA A 109 -5.19 -1.36 -1.61
CA ALA A 109 -4.78 -0.06 -1.08
C ALA A 109 -4.13 -0.14 0.30
#